data_AF-A0A8S3SDX7-F1
#
_entry.id   AF-A0A8S3SDX7-F1
#
_cell.length_a   1.000
_cell.length_b   1.000
_cell.length_c   1.000
_cell.angle_alpha   90.00
_cell.angle_beta   90.00
_cell.angle_gamma   90.00
#
_symmetry.space_group_name_H-M   'P 1'
#
loop_
_entity.id
_entity.type
_entity.pdbx_description
1 polymer ?
#
loop_
_entity_poly.entity_id
_entity_poly.type
_entity_poly.pdbx_seq_one_letter_code
_entity_poly.pdbx_strand_id
1 'polypeptide(L)'
;MYRGGFRCGTISSIWMNGTYPVTNETKSVTACAANYNGDCCAYSHQIKVKNCTSYLVYSLVPVAPCYQAYCFGSELPCPPGETSNNGFSPGCEPDPCESSNHGTLQGEVKRSSNYTLTVNDVAIEDSRLRTGWYRIDSVTGNDIVNNSVPMMQCGTLYPLWMKGLFNISI
;
A
#
# COMPACT_ATOMS: atom_id res chain seq x y z
N MET A 1 -34.69 1.97 1.81
CA MET A 1 -33.22 1.95 1.68
C MET A 1 -32.64 2.33 3.04
N TYR A 2 -32.13 1.36 3.80
CA TYR A 2 -31.67 1.56 5.19
C TYR A 2 -30.44 2.48 5.20
N ARG A 3 -30.58 3.69 5.76
CA ARG A 3 -29.55 4.77 5.73
C ARG A 3 -28.80 4.95 7.06
N GLY A 4 -28.50 3.87 7.80
CA GLY A 4 -27.79 4.06 9.08
C GLY A 4 -27.31 2.84 9.87
N GLY A 5 -27.30 1.64 9.31
CA GLY A 5 -26.79 0.45 10.01
C GLY A 5 -26.01 -0.45 9.08
N PHE A 6 -25.16 -1.33 9.61
CA PHE A 6 -24.24 -2.25 8.89
C PHE A 6 -22.90 -1.64 8.44
N ARG A 7 -22.21 -0.98 9.37
CA ARG A 7 -20.82 -0.53 9.22
C ARG A 7 -19.99 -0.99 10.43
N CYS A 8 -18.67 -1.08 10.27
CA CYS A 8 -17.75 -1.47 11.34
C CYS A 8 -18.06 -2.84 11.97
N GLY A 9 -18.61 -3.77 11.17
CA GLY A 9 -18.95 -5.13 11.63
C GLY A 9 -20.15 -5.21 12.58
N THR A 10 -20.99 -4.17 12.66
CA THR A 10 -22.09 -4.11 13.63
C THR A 10 -23.38 -3.52 13.03
N ILE A 11 -24.52 -3.72 13.69
CA ILE A 11 -25.81 -3.17 13.24
C ILE A 11 -25.90 -1.68 13.62
N SER A 12 -25.54 -1.35 14.86
CA SER A 12 -25.52 0.02 15.37
C SER A 12 -24.07 0.48 15.59
N SER A 13 -23.53 1.15 14.57
CA SER A 13 -22.18 1.70 14.61
C SER A 13 -22.13 2.95 15.46
N ILE A 14 -21.15 3.04 16.36
CA ILE A 14 -20.92 4.20 17.22
C ILE A 14 -19.67 4.93 16.75
N TRP A 15 -19.77 6.23 16.47
CA TRP A 15 -18.64 7.08 16.06
C TRP A 15 -18.49 8.28 16.97
N MET A 16 -17.28 8.84 17.03
CA MET A 16 -17.03 10.07 17.77
C MET A 16 -17.63 11.27 17.02
N ASN A 17 -18.41 12.08 17.72
CA ASN A 17 -18.90 13.36 17.24
C ASN A 17 -18.07 14.48 17.88
N GLY A 18 -17.11 15.01 17.13
CA GLY A 18 -16.22 16.07 17.58
C GLY A 18 -14.82 15.96 16.97
N THR A 19 -13.91 16.77 17.47
CA THR A 19 -12.50 16.76 17.05
C THR A 19 -11.60 16.10 18.09
N TYR A 20 -10.53 15.47 17.62
CA TYR A 20 -9.51 14.87 18.48
C TYR A 20 -8.83 15.91 19.38
N PRO A 21 -8.41 15.52 20.61
CA PRO A 21 -7.61 16.36 21.49
C PRO A 21 -6.22 16.67 20.89
N VAL A 22 -5.68 17.85 21.23
CA VAL A 22 -4.28 18.17 20.93
C VAL A 22 -3.34 17.34 21.83
N THR A 23 -2.03 17.35 21.54
CA THR A 23 -1.04 16.56 22.28
C THR A 23 -1.12 16.78 23.79
N ASN A 24 -1.14 15.69 24.56
CA ASN A 24 -1.29 15.65 26.03
C ASN A 24 -2.61 16.18 26.59
N GLU A 25 -3.57 16.59 25.76
CA GLU A 25 -4.91 16.98 26.20
C GLU A 25 -5.76 15.74 26.46
N THR A 26 -6.62 15.82 27.49
CA THR A 26 -7.76 14.91 27.67
C THR A 26 -9.04 15.67 27.44
N LYS A 27 -9.89 15.15 26.55
CA LYS A 27 -11.12 15.79 26.12
C LYS A 27 -12.33 14.88 26.32
N SER A 28 -13.38 15.41 26.93
CA SER A 28 -14.69 14.75 26.95
C SER A 28 -15.38 14.98 25.61
N VAL A 29 -15.82 13.91 24.97
CA VAL A 29 -16.48 13.96 23.65
C VAL A 29 -17.73 13.09 23.66
N THR A 30 -18.65 13.41 22.75
CA THR A 30 -19.87 12.63 22.55
C THR A 30 -19.62 11.58 21.49
N ALA A 31 -19.96 10.33 21.79
CA ALA A 31 -20.01 9.24 20.81
C ALA A 31 -21.46 8.99 20.41
N CYS A 32 -21.74 8.99 19.11
CA CYS A 32 -23.08 8.93 18.53
C CYS A 32 -23.34 7.59 17.87
N ALA A 33 -24.56 7.08 17.99
CA ALA A 33 -25.08 5.98 17.21
C ALA A 33 -26.27 6.44 16.36
N ALA A 34 -26.32 5.97 15.11
CA ALA A 34 -27.51 6.15 14.27
C ALA A 34 -28.69 5.34 14.79
N ASN A 35 -29.91 5.76 14.47
CA ASN A 35 -31.09 4.89 14.54
C ASN A 35 -31.58 4.44 13.15
N TYR A 36 -32.54 3.51 13.14
CA TYR A 36 -33.17 2.99 11.93
C TYR A 36 -33.91 4.07 11.11
N ASN A 37 -34.30 5.18 11.74
CA ASN A 37 -34.99 6.30 11.09
C ASN A 37 -34.02 7.23 10.34
N GLY A 38 -32.71 6.99 10.43
CA GLY A 38 -31.68 7.80 9.77
C GLY A 38 -31.27 9.04 10.57
N ASP A 39 -31.70 9.18 11.83
CA ASP A 39 -31.10 10.14 12.75
C ASP A 39 -29.69 9.64 13.09
N CYS A 40 -28.70 10.46 12.76
CA CYS A 40 -27.30 10.13 12.88
C CYS A 40 -26.81 10.12 14.34
N CYS A 41 -27.45 10.81 15.28
CA CYS A 41 -27.04 10.79 16.69
C CYS A 41 -28.23 10.58 17.62
N ALA A 42 -29.05 9.57 17.31
CA ALA A 42 -30.23 9.24 18.10
C ALA A 42 -29.90 8.74 19.51
N TYR A 43 -28.74 8.09 19.66
CA TYR A 43 -28.22 7.64 20.96
C TYR A 43 -26.81 8.17 21.13
N SER A 44 -26.49 8.56 22.36
CA SER A 44 -25.19 9.15 22.65
C SER A 44 -24.59 8.61 23.94
N HIS A 45 -23.27 8.48 23.95
CA HIS A 45 -22.47 8.14 25.10
C HIS A 45 -21.42 9.22 25.34
N GLN A 46 -21.27 9.65 26.58
CA GLN A 46 -20.15 10.50 26.96
C GLN A 46 -18.91 9.64 27.19
N ILE A 47 -17.86 9.91 26.42
CA ILE A 47 -16.57 9.23 26.51
C ILE A 47 -15.45 10.26 26.72
N LYS A 48 -14.24 9.80 27.03
CA LYS A 48 -13.04 10.67 27.05
C LYS A 48 -12.00 10.15 26.09
N VAL A 49 -11.26 11.06 25.48
CA VAL A 49 -10.11 10.76 24.62
C VAL A 49 -8.90 11.50 25.16
N LYS A 50 -7.75 10.83 25.24
CA LYS A 50 -6.46 11.43 25.56
C LYS A 50 -5.50 11.22 24.41
N ASN A 51 -4.78 12.29 24.02
CA ASN A 51 -3.72 12.20 23.02
C ASN A 51 -2.36 11.99 23.72
N CYS A 52 -1.79 10.79 23.60
CA CYS A 52 -0.51 10.40 24.18
C CYS A 52 0.66 10.59 23.21
N THR A 53 0.58 11.61 22.34
CA THR A 53 1.59 11.97 21.33
C THR A 53 1.61 11.07 20.10
N SER A 54 1.81 9.76 20.26
CA SER A 54 1.86 8.80 19.14
C SER A 54 0.61 7.93 18.98
N TYR A 55 -0.28 7.93 19.99
CA TYR A 55 -1.53 7.19 19.97
C TYR A 55 -2.60 7.88 20.80
N LEU A 56 -3.85 7.50 20.57
CA LEU A 56 -5.01 7.96 21.33
C LEU A 56 -5.43 6.88 22.34
N VAL A 57 -5.78 7.31 23.56
CA VAL A 57 -6.36 6.44 24.60
C VAL A 57 -7.81 6.86 24.82
N TYR A 58 -8.71 5.88 24.85
CA TYR A 58 -10.13 6.11 24.99
C TYR A 58 -10.63 5.56 26.33
N SER A 59 -11.36 6.38 27.08
CA SER A 59 -12.21 5.95 28.18
C SER A 59 -13.62 5.76 27.63
N LEU A 60 -13.91 4.52 27.21
CA LEU A 60 -15.20 4.13 26.64
C LEU A 60 -16.16 3.64 27.73
N VAL A 61 -17.45 3.72 27.46
CA VAL A 61 -18.49 3.14 28.31
C VAL A 61 -19.05 1.87 27.66
N PRO A 62 -19.46 0.86 28.46
CA PRO A 62 -20.20 -0.30 27.96
C PRO A 62 -21.48 0.13 27.22
N VAL A 63 -21.80 -0.58 26.14
CA VAL A 63 -22.96 -0.31 25.28
C VAL A 63 -23.99 -1.43 25.42
N ALA A 64 -25.24 -1.17 25.04
CA ALA A 64 -26.32 -2.14 25.21
C ALA A 64 -26.11 -3.40 24.33
N PRO A 65 -26.57 -4.59 24.78
CA PRO A 65 -26.43 -5.85 24.05
C PRO A 65 -27.41 -5.96 22.88
N CYS A 66 -27.26 -5.07 21.88
CA CYS A 66 -28.10 -5.00 20.69
C CYS A 66 -27.25 -4.84 19.42
N TYR A 67 -26.13 -5.56 19.33
CA TYR A 67 -25.16 -5.43 18.24
C TYR A 67 -24.76 -3.96 18.04
N GLN A 68 -24.21 -3.37 19.11
CA GLN A 68 -23.65 -2.02 19.12
C GLN A 68 -22.15 -2.09 19.33
N ALA A 69 -21.37 -1.32 18.57
CA ALA A 69 -19.93 -1.27 18.71
C ALA A 69 -19.35 0.07 18.26
N TYR A 70 -18.24 0.48 18.88
CA TYR A 70 -17.47 1.65 18.45
C TYR A 70 -16.66 1.32 17.18
N CYS A 71 -16.72 2.22 16.19
CA CYS A 71 -15.89 2.16 14.99
C CYS A 71 -14.46 2.63 15.27
N PHE A 72 -13.48 1.99 14.64
CA PHE A 72 -12.07 2.40 14.68
C PHE A 72 -11.48 2.39 13.27
N GLY A 73 -10.70 3.42 12.96
CA GLY A 73 -10.06 3.57 11.67
C GLY A 73 -11.04 3.74 10.51
N SER A 74 -10.50 4.01 9.33
CA SER A 74 -11.23 4.07 8.06
C SER A 74 -10.65 3.14 7.01
N GLU A 75 -9.54 2.48 7.34
CA GLU A 75 -8.69 1.72 6.43
C GLU A 75 -8.90 0.22 6.65
N LEU A 76 -8.98 -0.54 5.57
CA LEU A 76 -9.00 -2.01 5.60
C LEU A 76 -7.73 -2.55 4.95
N PRO A 77 -7.08 -3.58 5.51
CA PRO A 77 -5.92 -4.20 4.89
C PRO A 77 -6.21 -4.60 3.45
N CYS A 78 -5.21 -4.51 2.58
CA CYS A 78 -5.37 -5.03 1.23
C CYS A 78 -5.70 -6.53 1.24
N PRO A 79 -6.52 -7.01 0.29
CA PRO A 79 -6.73 -8.44 0.09
C PRO A 79 -5.40 -9.18 -0.14
N PRO A 80 -5.34 -10.50 0.12
CA PRO A 80 -4.17 -11.29 -0.22
C PRO A 80 -3.78 -11.15 -1.70
N GLY A 81 -2.49 -10.90 -1.96
CA GLY A 81 -1.94 -10.71 -3.30
C GLY A 81 -2.07 -9.29 -3.85
N GLU A 82 -2.59 -8.34 -3.07
CA GLU A 82 -2.60 -6.92 -3.38
C GLU A 82 -1.79 -6.12 -2.35
N THR A 83 -1.26 -4.98 -2.79
CA THR A 83 -0.47 -4.06 -1.97
C THR A 83 -0.82 -2.61 -2.27
N SER A 84 -0.46 -1.71 -1.36
CA SER A 84 -0.57 -0.26 -1.52
C SER A 84 0.54 0.42 -0.74
N ASN A 85 0.70 1.74 -0.91
CA ASN A 85 1.77 2.50 -0.24
C ASN A 85 1.75 2.39 1.30
N ASN A 86 0.58 2.16 1.90
CA ASN A 86 0.43 1.98 3.35
C ASN A 86 -0.08 0.57 3.73
N GLY A 87 -0.36 -0.31 2.77
CA GLY A 87 -0.91 -1.65 2.99
C GLY A 87 -2.43 -1.69 3.21
N PHE A 88 -3.13 -0.57 3.02
CA PHE A 88 -4.57 -0.46 3.21
C PHE A 88 -5.30 0.10 1.98
N SER A 89 -6.60 -0.14 1.93
CA SER A 89 -7.54 0.40 0.96
C SER A 89 -8.07 1.78 1.39
N PRO A 90 -8.44 2.66 0.42
CA PRO A 90 -8.42 2.46 -1.04
C PRO A 90 -7.01 2.54 -1.64
N GLY A 91 -6.82 1.94 -2.82
CA GLY A 91 -5.53 1.96 -3.54
C GLY A 91 -4.74 0.66 -3.48
N CYS A 92 -5.41 -0.46 -3.16
CA CYS A 92 -4.82 -1.77 -3.33
C CYS A 92 -4.76 -2.11 -4.83
N GLU A 93 -3.58 -2.53 -5.27
CA GLU A 93 -3.31 -3.01 -6.62
C GLU A 93 -2.60 -4.38 -6.54
N PRO A 94 -2.65 -5.21 -7.60
CA PRO A 94 -1.95 -6.49 -7.60
C PRO A 94 -0.47 -6.32 -7.25
N ASP A 95 -0.02 -7.02 -6.22
CA ASP A 95 1.36 -6.90 -5.74
C ASP A 95 2.32 -7.48 -6.78
N PRO A 96 3.24 -6.68 -7.38
CA PRO A 96 4.18 -7.18 -8.36
C PRO A 96 5.19 -8.17 -7.78
N CYS A 97 5.31 -8.32 -6.46
CA CYS A 97 6.12 -9.37 -5.84
C CYS A 97 5.48 -10.75 -5.98
N GLU A 98 4.17 -10.83 -6.19
CA GLU A 98 3.49 -12.08 -6.49
C GLU A 98 3.83 -12.54 -7.90
N SER A 99 4.23 -13.81 -8.03
CA SER A 99 4.72 -14.40 -9.30
C SER A 99 3.70 -14.36 -10.44
N SER A 100 2.40 -14.21 -10.16
CA SER A 100 1.35 -14.06 -11.17
C SER A 100 1.21 -12.63 -11.70
N ASN A 101 1.79 -11.64 -11.02
CA ASN A 101 1.54 -10.22 -11.27
C ASN A 101 2.73 -9.51 -11.96
N HIS A 102 3.78 -10.25 -12.32
CA HIS A 102 4.90 -9.76 -13.13
C HIS A 102 5.25 -10.75 -14.24
N GLY A 103 5.82 -10.25 -15.34
CA GLY A 103 6.51 -11.10 -16.30
C GLY A 103 7.93 -11.42 -15.82
N THR A 104 8.50 -12.54 -16.28
CA THR A 104 9.92 -12.82 -16.04
C THR A 104 10.71 -12.55 -17.32
N LEU A 105 11.65 -11.62 -17.24
CA LEU A 105 12.67 -11.45 -18.28
C LEU A 105 13.76 -12.47 -18.03
N GLN A 106 13.68 -13.59 -18.76
CA GLN A 106 14.74 -14.57 -18.82
C GLN A 106 16.01 -13.90 -19.36
N GLY A 107 17.06 -13.93 -18.55
CA GLY A 107 18.30 -13.24 -18.79
C GLY A 107 19.15 -13.96 -19.82
N GLU A 108 19.36 -13.31 -20.95
CA GLU A 108 20.44 -13.66 -21.87
C GLU A 108 21.77 -13.16 -21.26
N VAL A 109 22.83 -13.97 -21.28
CA VAL A 109 24.17 -13.60 -20.77
C VAL A 109 24.68 -12.33 -21.46
N LYS A 110 24.26 -12.10 -22.71
CA LYS A 110 24.55 -10.86 -23.44
C LYS A 110 24.07 -9.61 -22.72
N ARG A 111 23.04 -9.66 -21.85
CA ARG A 111 22.55 -8.50 -21.07
C ARG A 111 23.52 -8.01 -19.99
N SER A 112 24.56 -8.78 -19.68
CA SER A 112 25.60 -8.38 -18.72
C SER A 112 26.32 -7.11 -19.17
N SER A 113 26.59 -6.19 -18.26
CA SER A 113 27.41 -4.99 -18.52
C SER A 113 28.85 -5.31 -18.91
N ASN A 114 29.30 -6.54 -18.64
CA ASN A 114 30.61 -7.04 -19.06
C ASN A 114 30.58 -7.73 -20.44
N TYR A 115 29.42 -7.82 -21.08
CA TYR A 115 29.30 -8.43 -22.40
C TYR A 115 29.41 -7.37 -23.51
N THR A 116 30.44 -7.52 -24.34
CA THR A 116 30.68 -6.67 -25.52
C THR A 116 30.12 -7.33 -26.78
N LEU A 117 29.26 -6.61 -27.49
CA LEU A 117 28.68 -7.00 -28.76
C LEU A 117 29.77 -7.11 -29.83
N THR A 118 29.80 -8.23 -30.55
CA THR A 118 30.72 -8.45 -31.66
C THR A 118 30.01 -8.37 -33.01
N VAL A 119 30.77 -8.32 -34.11
CA VAL A 119 30.22 -8.28 -35.48
C VAL A 119 29.40 -9.51 -35.85
N ASN A 120 29.56 -10.63 -35.12
CA ASN A 120 28.83 -11.86 -35.36
C ASN A 120 27.58 -11.99 -34.48
N ASP A 121 27.36 -11.05 -33.56
CA ASP A 121 26.23 -11.07 -32.65
C ASP A 121 25.01 -10.36 -33.23
N VAL A 122 23.84 -10.94 -32.99
CA VAL A 122 22.58 -10.20 -33.08
C VAL A 122 22.40 -9.40 -31.80
N ALA A 123 22.28 -8.09 -31.95
CA ALA A 123 22.01 -7.19 -30.83
C ALA A 123 20.67 -7.50 -30.19
N ILE A 124 20.62 -7.50 -28.86
CA ILE A 124 19.36 -7.58 -28.13
C ILE A 124 18.62 -6.24 -28.23
N GLU A 125 17.30 -6.33 -28.29
CA GLU A 125 16.40 -5.19 -28.26
C GLU A 125 15.15 -5.51 -27.46
N ASP A 126 14.63 -4.49 -26.79
CA ASP A 126 13.44 -4.59 -25.95
C ASP A 126 12.24 -3.86 -26.58
N SER A 127 12.28 -3.64 -27.90
CA SER A 127 11.25 -2.96 -28.70
C SER A 127 9.85 -3.61 -28.62
N ARG A 128 9.81 -4.88 -28.21
CA ARG A 128 8.59 -5.68 -28.05
C ARG A 128 8.16 -5.86 -26.58
N LEU A 129 8.88 -5.29 -25.61
CA LEU A 129 8.44 -5.31 -24.23
C LEU A 129 7.12 -4.55 -24.10
N ARG A 130 6.17 -5.15 -23.39
CA ARG A 130 4.92 -4.49 -23.03
C ARG A 130 5.15 -3.69 -21.75
N THR A 131 4.41 -2.61 -21.57
CA THR A 131 4.43 -1.89 -20.30
C THR A 131 3.89 -2.79 -19.19
N GLY A 132 4.62 -2.91 -18.08
CA GLY A 132 4.24 -3.72 -16.93
C GLY A 132 5.41 -4.01 -15.98
N TRP A 133 5.14 -4.81 -14.96
CA TRP A 133 6.14 -5.26 -13.99
C TRP A 133 6.92 -6.47 -14.51
N TYR A 134 8.23 -6.46 -14.29
CA TYR A 134 9.10 -7.57 -14.67
C TYR A 134 10.09 -7.92 -13.57
N ARG A 135 10.32 -9.22 -13.37
CA ARG A 135 11.44 -9.76 -12.61
C ARG A 135 12.54 -10.18 -13.58
N ILE A 136 13.78 -9.79 -13.31
CA ILE A 136 14.94 -10.23 -14.08
C ILE A 136 15.45 -11.55 -13.50
N ASP A 137 15.71 -12.52 -14.37
CA ASP A 137 16.19 -13.84 -13.99
C ASP A 137 17.42 -14.22 -14.85
N SER A 138 18.59 -13.79 -14.43
CA SER A 138 19.86 -13.92 -15.13
C SER A 138 20.95 -14.53 -14.26
N VAL A 139 21.80 -15.35 -14.87
CA VAL A 139 22.99 -15.93 -14.21
C VAL A 139 24.10 -14.91 -13.98
N THR A 140 24.03 -13.74 -14.62
CA THR A 140 25.06 -12.67 -14.52
C THR A 140 24.66 -11.54 -13.57
N GLY A 141 23.57 -11.69 -12.82
CA GLY A 141 23.02 -10.67 -11.93
C GLY A 141 21.69 -10.10 -12.43
N ASN A 142 20.85 -9.66 -11.48
CA ASN A 142 19.45 -9.31 -11.73
C ASN A 142 19.14 -7.82 -11.57
N ASP A 143 20.15 -7.01 -11.24
CA ASP A 143 19.99 -5.56 -11.05
C ASP A 143 20.35 -4.82 -12.33
N ILE A 144 19.55 -3.80 -12.67
CA ILE A 144 19.91 -2.86 -13.73
C ILE A 144 21.11 -2.05 -13.26
N VAL A 145 22.15 -2.00 -14.08
CA VAL A 145 23.37 -1.25 -13.75
C VAL A 145 23.07 0.23 -13.49
N ASN A 146 23.70 0.78 -12.45
CA ASN A 146 23.52 2.16 -11.99
C ASN A 146 24.45 3.18 -12.65
N ASN A 147 25.39 2.70 -13.46
CA ASN A 147 26.36 3.52 -14.18
C ASN A 147 26.20 3.31 -15.68
N SER A 148 26.46 4.37 -16.44
CA SER A 148 26.48 4.28 -17.90
C SER A 148 27.58 3.33 -18.34
N VAL A 149 27.27 2.48 -19.32
CA VAL A 149 28.24 1.65 -20.02
C VAL A 149 28.49 2.22 -21.43
N PRO A 150 29.68 2.02 -22.02
CA PRO A 150 29.95 2.41 -23.40
C PRO A 150 29.00 1.76 -24.41
N MET A 151 28.92 2.33 -25.62
CA MET A 151 28.23 1.70 -26.76
C MET A 151 28.74 0.27 -27.00
N MET A 152 27.88 -0.58 -27.58
CA MET A 152 28.18 -1.99 -27.85
C MET A 152 28.37 -2.86 -26.59
N GLN A 153 27.92 -2.41 -25.41
CA GLN A 153 27.86 -3.24 -24.20
C GLN A 153 26.45 -3.78 -23.95
N CYS A 154 26.28 -4.63 -22.92
CA CYS A 154 25.00 -5.27 -22.60
C CYS A 154 24.37 -5.96 -23.82
N GLY A 155 25.19 -6.42 -24.76
CA GLY A 155 24.72 -7.15 -25.94
C GLY A 155 23.89 -6.30 -26.90
N THR A 156 23.95 -4.97 -26.82
CA THR A 156 23.19 -4.06 -27.69
C THR A 156 24.04 -2.89 -28.16
N LEU A 157 23.62 -2.20 -29.23
CA LEU A 157 24.34 -1.04 -29.77
C LEU A 157 24.23 0.18 -28.86
N TYR A 158 23.07 0.37 -28.24
CA TYR A 158 22.73 1.54 -27.41
C TYR A 158 22.23 1.09 -26.03
N PRO A 159 23.14 0.86 -25.07
CA PRO A 159 22.75 0.35 -23.76
C PRO A 159 21.94 1.37 -22.97
N LEU A 160 20.97 0.87 -22.21
CA LEU A 160 20.23 1.64 -21.21
C LEU A 160 20.76 1.29 -19.81
N TRP A 161 20.77 2.28 -18.93
CA TRP A 161 21.17 2.13 -17.53
C TRP A 161 20.27 2.96 -16.63
N MET A 162 20.23 2.57 -15.35
CA MET A 162 19.50 3.31 -14.34
C MET A 162 20.38 4.44 -13.81
N LYS A 163 19.87 5.67 -13.74
CA LYS A 163 20.58 6.78 -13.11
C LYS A 163 20.19 6.87 -11.63
N GLY A 164 21.08 6.48 -10.70
CA GLY A 164 20.81 6.61 -9.27
C GLY A 164 21.89 6.04 -8.35
N LEU A 165 21.87 6.45 -7.07
CA LEU A 165 22.67 5.87 -5.99
C LEU A 165 21.84 4.81 -5.28
N PHE A 166 22.34 3.57 -5.19
CA PHE A 166 21.71 2.54 -4.36
C PHE A 166 21.91 2.90 -2.88
N ASN A 167 20.93 3.54 -2.27
CA ASN A 167 20.79 3.55 -0.81
C ASN A 167 19.75 2.50 -0.45
N ILE A 168 20.19 1.24 -0.32
CA ILE A 168 19.42 0.27 0.45
C ILE A 168 19.78 0.55 1.91
N SER A 169 18.95 1.36 2.57
CA SER A 169 18.91 1.37 4.03
C SER A 169 18.36 0.02 4.46
N ILE A 170 19.23 -0.88 4.92
CA ILE A 170 18.84 -2.09 5.65
C ILE A 170 18.33 -1.68 7.03
#